data_AF-A0A3A6EPB6-F1
#
_entry.id   AF-A0A3A6EPB6-F1
#
_cell.length_a   1.000
_cell.length_b   1.000
_cell.length_c   1.000
_cell.angle_alpha   90.00
_cell.angle_beta   90.00
_cell.angle_gamma   90.00
#
_symmetry.space_group_name_H-M   'P 1'
#
loop_
_entity.id
_entity.type
_entity.pdbx_description
1 polymer ?
#
loop_
_entity_poly.entity_id
_entity_poly.type
_entity_poly.pdbx_seq_one_letter_code
_entity_poly.pdbx_strand_id
1 'polypeptide(L)'
;MSWEDKKERQMRCYETFELSFQGEAPKGSHAEVALSAVFTCGEKKWTVKGFYAGNNTYKVRFLPQTEGEYTWKVSGVVEKEGLEICKETESHGMVKAEGNHFVYQDGSKYLPFGTTIYALAHQPETLIDQTMETLKQAPFLRNTMYLVEHGE
;
A
#
# COMPACT_ATOMS: atom_id res chain seq x y z
N MET A 1 6.81 -24.96 10.04
CA MET A 1 5.42 -24.51 10.25
C MET A 1 5.47 -22.98 10.12
N SER A 2 5.18 -22.47 8.92
CA SER A 2 5.43 -21.07 8.54
C SER A 2 4.45 -20.14 9.27
N TRP A 3 4.94 -18.97 9.64
CA TRP A 3 4.23 -17.93 10.39
C TRP A 3 3.32 -17.08 9.48
N GLU A 4 3.10 -17.51 8.23
CA GLU A 4 2.46 -16.71 7.18
C GLU A 4 0.98 -17.06 6.94
N ASP A 5 0.43 -18.09 7.59
CA ASP A 5 -0.84 -18.68 7.15
C ASP A 5 -2.13 -18.17 7.82
N LYS A 6 -2.10 -17.24 8.79
CA LYS A 6 -3.35 -16.72 9.41
C LYS A 6 -3.25 -15.29 9.95
N LYS A 7 -2.91 -14.31 9.10
CA LYS A 7 -3.39 -12.95 9.37
C LYS A 7 -4.80 -12.87 8.78
N GLU A 8 -5.81 -12.82 9.65
CA GLU A 8 -7.19 -12.55 9.22
C GLU A 8 -7.16 -11.37 8.24
N ARG A 9 -7.75 -11.57 7.06
CA ARG A 9 -7.79 -10.58 5.98
C ARG A 9 -8.77 -9.48 6.35
N GLN A 10 -8.45 -8.72 7.40
CA GLN A 10 -9.33 -7.69 7.90
C GLN A 10 -9.06 -6.40 7.13
N MET A 11 -10.06 -5.92 6.41
CA MET A 11 -10.03 -4.59 5.82
C MET A 11 -10.22 -3.55 6.92
N ARG A 12 -9.34 -2.55 6.96
CA ARG A 12 -9.41 -1.39 7.87
C ARG A 12 -9.23 -0.14 7.04
N CYS A 13 -10.00 0.91 7.34
CA CYS A 13 -9.88 2.21 6.68
C CYS A 13 -8.42 2.64 6.65
N TYR A 14 -7.98 3.23 5.55
CA TYR A 14 -6.66 3.86 5.44
C TYR A 14 -5.45 2.95 5.67
N GLU A 15 -5.66 1.63 5.76
CA GLU A 15 -4.61 0.62 5.77
C GLU A 15 -4.63 -0.15 4.45
N THR A 16 -3.47 -0.62 3.98
CA THR A 16 -3.41 -1.37 2.72
C THR A 16 -4.10 -2.72 2.88
N PHE A 17 -5.15 -2.95 2.09
CA PHE A 17 -5.75 -4.26 1.89
C PHE A 17 -5.09 -4.95 0.68
N GLU A 18 -4.63 -6.19 0.85
CA GLU A 18 -3.92 -6.95 -0.17
C GLU A 18 -4.63 -8.28 -0.48
N LEU A 19 -4.96 -8.48 -1.74
CA LEU A 19 -5.36 -9.78 -2.28
C LEU A 19 -4.16 -10.44 -2.95
N SER A 20 -3.99 -11.74 -2.74
CA SER A 20 -2.92 -12.55 -3.30
C SER A 20 -3.47 -13.79 -3.99
N PHE A 21 -3.00 -14.04 -5.20
CA PHE A 21 -3.44 -15.13 -6.08
C PHE A 21 -2.24 -15.87 -6.67
N GLN A 22 -2.40 -17.17 -6.88
CA GLN A 22 -1.46 -17.98 -7.65
C GLN A 22 -1.91 -18.04 -9.11
N GLY A 23 -0.96 -17.93 -10.04
CA GLY A 23 -1.19 -18.02 -11.48
C GLY A 23 0.12 -18.26 -12.24
N GLU A 24 0.02 -18.69 -13.49
CA GLU A 24 1.21 -18.87 -14.34
C GLU A 24 1.98 -17.56 -14.48
N ALA A 25 3.32 -17.61 -14.42
CA ALA A 25 4.17 -16.45 -14.67
C ALA A 25 3.84 -15.80 -16.02
N PRO A 26 3.89 -14.45 -16.12
CA PRO A 26 3.62 -13.78 -17.38
C PRO A 26 4.69 -14.17 -18.41
N LYS A 27 4.26 -14.58 -19.62
CA LYS A 27 5.16 -15.00 -20.71
C LYS A 27 5.92 -13.83 -21.38
N GLY A 28 5.96 -12.65 -20.75
CA GLY A 28 6.46 -11.41 -21.32
C GLY A 28 6.85 -10.41 -20.21
N SER A 29 6.23 -9.23 -20.22
CA SER A 29 6.53 -8.21 -19.22
C SER A 29 6.03 -8.61 -17.83
N HIS A 30 6.91 -8.53 -16.83
CA HIS A 30 6.53 -8.66 -15.42
C HIS A 30 5.87 -7.38 -14.88
N ALA A 31 6.02 -6.25 -15.57
CA ALA A 31 5.44 -4.96 -15.19
C ALA A 31 4.05 -4.73 -15.77
N GLU A 32 3.78 -5.27 -16.96
CA GLU A 32 2.50 -5.11 -17.67
C GLU A 32 1.72 -6.43 -17.63
N VAL A 33 0.94 -6.60 -16.57
CA VAL A 33 0.08 -7.78 -16.42
C VAL A 33 -1.39 -7.40 -16.53
N ALA A 34 -2.15 -8.25 -17.22
CA ALA A 34 -3.60 -8.13 -17.32
C ALA A 34 -4.24 -8.59 -16.01
N LEU A 35 -4.17 -7.76 -14.97
CA LEU A 35 -4.86 -7.99 -13.70
C LEU A 35 -5.43 -6.67 -13.20
N SER A 36 -6.72 -6.66 -12.91
CA SER A 36 -7.40 -5.50 -12.32
C SER A 36 -8.44 -5.96 -11.32
N ALA A 37 -8.83 -5.05 -10.44
CA ALA A 37 -9.93 -5.28 -9.51
C ALA A 37 -10.82 -4.06 -9.40
N VAL A 38 -12.09 -4.33 -9.18
CA VAL A 38 -13.11 -3.34 -8.87
C VAL A 38 -13.57 -3.57 -7.44
N PHE A 39 -13.42 -2.57 -6.59
CA PHE A 39 -13.95 -2.54 -5.22
C PHE A 39 -15.17 -1.63 -5.19
N THR A 40 -16.24 -2.04 -4.49
CA THR A 40 -17.49 -1.29 -4.38
C THR A 40 -17.96 -1.27 -2.93
N CYS A 41 -18.28 -0.08 -2.40
CA CYS A 41 -18.85 0.13 -1.07
C CYS A 41 -19.99 1.15 -1.17
N GLY A 42 -21.23 0.69 -1.01
CA GLY A 42 -22.41 1.49 -1.32
C GLY A 42 -22.38 1.99 -2.78
N GLU A 43 -22.45 3.30 -2.98
CA GLU A 43 -22.39 3.92 -4.31
C GLU A 43 -20.96 4.17 -4.82
N LYS A 44 -19.95 4.02 -3.94
CA LYS A 44 -18.55 4.29 -4.30
C LYS A 44 -17.92 3.09 -4.97
N LYS A 45 -17.14 3.35 -6.01
CA LYS A 45 -16.45 2.33 -6.81
C LYS A 45 -15.01 2.75 -7.10
N TRP A 46 -14.08 1.82 -6.92
CA TRP A 46 -12.66 2.03 -7.21
C TRP A 46 -12.16 0.94 -8.15
N THR A 47 -11.44 1.34 -9.18
CA THR A 47 -10.75 0.40 -10.07
C THR A 47 -9.25 0.51 -9.82
N VAL A 48 -8.61 -0.60 -9.49
CA VAL A 48 -7.18 -0.67 -9.22
C VAL A 48 -6.51 -1.71 -10.12
N LYS A 49 -5.26 -1.47 -10.48
CA LYS A 49 -4.44 -2.45 -11.19
C LYS A 49 -3.83 -3.43 -10.20
N GLY A 50 -3.68 -4.67 -10.63
CA GLY A 50 -2.83 -5.65 -9.98
C GLY A 50 -1.41 -5.65 -10.55
N PHE A 51 -0.54 -6.41 -9.92
CA PHE A 51 0.86 -6.57 -10.35
C PHE A 51 1.34 -8.00 -10.09
N TYR A 52 2.37 -8.41 -10.83
CA TYR A 52 3.07 -9.67 -10.58
C TYR A 52 4.15 -9.45 -9.52
N ALA A 53 4.11 -10.25 -8.45
CA ALA A 53 4.99 -10.15 -7.30
C ALA A 53 6.11 -11.21 -7.30
N GLY A 54 6.37 -11.85 -8.44
CA GLY A 54 7.31 -12.96 -8.54
C GLY A 54 6.71 -14.28 -8.04
N ASN A 55 7.44 -15.39 -8.22
CA ASN A 55 7.07 -16.72 -7.69
C ASN A 55 5.61 -17.11 -7.98
N ASN A 56 5.16 -16.94 -9.23
CA ASN A 56 3.79 -17.25 -9.66
C ASN A 56 2.69 -16.53 -8.86
N THR A 57 3.04 -15.45 -8.17
CA THR A 57 2.16 -14.72 -7.25
C THR A 57 1.74 -13.40 -7.88
N TYR A 58 0.44 -13.17 -7.90
CA TYR A 58 -0.20 -11.96 -8.37
C TYR A 58 -0.89 -11.26 -7.21
N LYS A 59 -0.76 -9.93 -7.14
CA LYS A 59 -1.30 -9.14 -6.04
C LYS A 59 -2.14 -7.98 -6.54
N VAL A 60 -3.16 -7.65 -5.77
CA VAL A 60 -3.94 -6.41 -5.89
C VAL A 60 -3.88 -5.71 -4.54
N ARG A 61 -3.52 -4.43 -4.53
CA ARG A 61 -3.53 -3.59 -3.33
C ARG A 61 -4.60 -2.52 -3.47
N PHE A 62 -5.37 -2.34 -2.40
CA PHE A 62 -6.43 -1.35 -2.32
C PHE A 62 -6.35 -0.61 -0.99
N LEU A 63 -6.60 0.70 -1.03
CA LEU A 63 -6.68 1.54 0.17
C LEU A 63 -8.16 1.90 0.41
N PRO A 64 -8.88 1.17 1.28
CA PRO A 64 -10.26 1.48 1.61
C PRO A 64 -10.36 2.87 2.24
N GLN A 65 -11.38 3.62 1.83
CA GLN A 65 -11.52 5.05 2.13
C GLN A 65 -12.64 5.30 3.15
N THR A 66 -13.51 4.32 3.38
CA THR A 66 -14.65 4.40 4.31
C THR A 66 -14.92 3.05 4.93
N GLU A 67 -15.55 3.05 6.10
CA GLU A 67 -16.04 1.84 6.76
C GLU A 67 -17.24 1.26 6.01
N GLY A 68 -17.51 -0.02 6.26
CA GLY A 68 -18.68 -0.71 5.74
C GLY A 68 -18.34 -1.93 4.89
N GLU A 69 -19.35 -2.43 4.19
CA GLU A 69 -19.23 -3.63 3.37
C GLU A 69 -18.66 -3.30 1.99
N TYR A 70 -17.59 -4.00 1.63
CA TYR A 70 -16.96 -3.92 0.32
C TYR A 70 -17.18 -5.22 -0.43
N THR A 71 -17.73 -5.13 -1.63
CA THR A 71 -17.63 -6.21 -2.62
C THR A 71 -16.46 -5.93 -3.54
N TRP A 72 -15.78 -6.98 -3.97
CA TRP A 72 -14.69 -6.86 -4.92
C TRP A 72 -14.76 -7.92 -6.01
N LYS A 73 -14.34 -7.55 -7.21
CA LYS A 73 -14.20 -8.45 -8.35
C LYS A 73 -12.87 -8.21 -9.05
N VAL A 74 -12.09 -9.28 -9.17
CA VAL A 74 -10.82 -9.35 -9.87
C VAL A 74 -11.04 -9.97 -11.25
N SER A 75 -10.35 -9.43 -12.26
CA SER A 75 -10.44 -9.87 -13.64
C SER A 75 -9.07 -9.86 -14.33
N GLY A 76 -8.91 -10.73 -15.33
CA GLY A 76 -7.70 -10.86 -16.14
C GLY A 76 -7.05 -12.25 -15.99
N VAL A 77 -5.76 -12.30 -15.66
CA VAL A 77 -5.01 -13.57 -15.47
C VAL A 77 -5.61 -14.48 -14.39
N VAL A 78 -6.37 -13.90 -13.45
CA VAL A 78 -7.17 -14.59 -12.45
C VAL A 78 -8.53 -13.90 -12.40
N GLU A 79 -9.58 -14.69 -12.26
CA GLU A 79 -10.94 -14.19 -12.02
C GLU A 79 -11.42 -14.67 -10.65
N LYS A 80 -11.82 -13.72 -9.79
CA LYS A 80 -12.31 -14.03 -8.45
C LYS A 80 -13.14 -12.87 -7.91
N GLU A 81 -14.06 -13.17 -7.01
CA GLU A 81 -14.85 -12.16 -6.31
C GLU A 81 -14.98 -12.50 -4.83
N GLY A 82 -15.38 -11.51 -4.04
CA GLY A 82 -15.57 -11.66 -2.62
C GLY A 82 -16.13 -10.43 -1.95
N LEU A 83 -16.26 -10.52 -0.63
CA LEU A 83 -16.83 -9.51 0.24
C LEU A 83 -15.96 -9.37 1.48
N GLU A 84 -15.75 -8.14 1.92
CA GLU A 84 -14.98 -7.82 3.12
C GLU A 84 -15.68 -6.71 3.91
N ILE A 85 -15.53 -6.74 5.23
CA ILE A 85 -16.01 -5.66 6.11
C ILE A 85 -14.82 -4.76 6.47
N CYS A 86 -14.88 -3.51 6.02
CA CYS A 86 -13.94 -2.47 6.38
C CYS A 86 -14.30 -1.87 7.75
N LYS A 87 -13.38 -1.93 8.71
CA LYS A 87 -13.54 -1.34 10.04
C LYS A 87 -12.73 -0.05 10.19
N GLU A 88 -12.98 0.67 11.27
CA GLU A 88 -12.16 1.81 11.69
C GLU A 88 -10.67 1.44 11.89
N THR A 89 -9.83 2.46 11.89
CA THR A 89 -8.38 2.39 12.11
C THR A 89 -7.95 3.53 13.02
N GLU A 90 -6.74 3.44 13.56
CA GLU A 90 -6.04 4.57 14.18
C GLU A 90 -5.24 5.40 13.15
N SER A 91 -5.09 4.89 11.91
CA SER A 91 -4.39 5.61 10.84
C SER A 91 -5.14 6.89 10.44
N HIS A 92 -4.40 7.98 10.26
CA HIS A 92 -4.96 9.26 9.79
C HIS A 92 -5.26 9.26 8.27
N GLY A 93 -4.75 8.27 7.53
CA GLY A 93 -4.86 8.17 6.08
C GLY A 93 -3.97 9.12 5.30
N MET A 94 -4.30 9.33 4.01
CA MET A 94 -3.43 10.08 3.12
C MET A 94 -3.43 11.58 3.43
N VAL A 95 -2.27 12.20 3.30
CA VAL A 95 -2.14 13.67 3.35
C VAL A 95 -2.69 14.26 2.04
N LYS A 96 -3.56 15.26 2.15
CA LYS A 96 -4.12 16.05 1.04
C LYS A 96 -3.92 17.55 1.26
N ALA A 97 -3.90 18.31 0.17
CA ALA A 97 -3.93 19.76 0.24
C ALA A 97 -5.33 20.27 0.60
N GLU A 98 -5.39 21.29 1.45
CA GLU A 98 -6.60 22.03 1.79
C GLU A 98 -6.26 23.52 1.82
N GLY A 99 -6.65 24.25 0.76
CA GLY A 99 -6.20 25.63 0.57
C GLY A 99 -4.67 25.72 0.51
N ASN A 100 -4.08 26.39 1.50
CA ASN A 100 -2.62 26.61 1.59
C ASN A 100 -1.95 25.75 2.68
N HIS A 101 -2.66 24.76 3.26
CA HIS A 101 -2.12 23.85 4.26
C HIS A 101 -2.42 22.39 3.89
N PHE A 102 -1.92 21.47 4.71
CA PHE A 102 -2.14 20.04 4.55
C PHE A 102 -2.96 19.46 5.70
N VAL A 103 -3.83 18.51 5.36
CA VAL A 103 -4.60 17.73 6.32
C VAL A 103 -4.48 16.26 5.97
N TYR A 104 -4.59 15.41 6.97
CA TYR A 104 -4.82 14.00 6.79
C TYR A 104 -6.25 13.72 6.32
N GLN A 105 -6.51 12.49 5.94
CA GLN A 105 -7.81 12.09 5.40
C GLN A 105 -8.90 12.06 6.47
N ASP A 106 -8.53 11.79 7.72
CA ASP A 106 -9.39 11.94 8.90
C ASP A 106 -9.69 13.41 9.29
N GLY A 107 -9.04 14.39 8.63
CA GLY A 107 -9.21 15.82 8.87
C GLY A 107 -8.22 16.44 9.88
N SER A 108 -7.36 15.64 10.51
CA SER A 108 -6.31 16.16 11.39
C SER A 108 -5.24 16.93 10.60
N LYS A 109 -4.58 17.91 11.23
CA LYS A 109 -3.58 18.76 10.55
C LYS A 109 -2.29 17.98 10.28
N TYR A 110 -1.69 18.22 9.12
CA TYR A 110 -0.35 17.71 8.80
C TYR A 110 0.65 18.86 8.64
N LEU A 111 1.74 18.83 9.41
CA LEU A 111 2.83 19.80 9.33
C LEU A 111 4.09 19.07 8.82
N PRO A 112 4.53 19.28 7.57
CA PRO A 112 5.59 18.49 6.94
C PRO A 112 6.99 18.93 7.41
N PHE A 113 7.33 18.64 8.66
CA PHE A 113 8.72 18.78 9.14
C PHE A 113 9.55 17.64 8.59
N GLY A 114 10.34 17.93 7.56
CA GLY A 114 11.05 16.91 6.79
C GLY A 114 12.54 16.79 7.10
N THR A 115 13.10 15.63 6.81
CA THR A 115 14.53 15.41 6.64
C THR A 115 14.83 14.70 5.31
N THR A 116 16.10 14.49 5.01
CA THR A 116 16.57 13.85 3.78
C THR A 116 17.53 12.73 4.12
N ILE A 117 17.25 11.54 3.57
CA ILE A 117 18.11 10.36 3.72
C ILE A 117 18.36 9.82 2.31
N TYR A 118 19.52 10.14 1.77
CA TYR A 118 19.91 9.70 0.45
C TYR A 118 20.21 8.19 0.43
N ALA A 119 19.78 7.54 -0.64
CA ALA A 119 20.08 6.13 -0.94
C ALA A 119 19.78 5.15 0.22
N LEU A 120 18.80 5.42 1.10
CA LEU A 120 18.45 4.54 2.22
C LEU A 120 18.24 3.08 1.77
N ALA A 121 17.55 2.89 0.64
CA ALA A 121 17.24 1.56 0.09
C ALA A 121 18.48 0.77 -0.36
N HIS A 122 19.63 1.42 -0.49
CA HIS A 122 20.88 0.82 -0.98
C HIS A 122 21.95 0.69 0.12
N GLN A 123 21.61 1.08 1.35
CA GLN A 123 22.51 0.93 2.49
C GLN A 123 22.48 -0.52 3.01
N PRO A 124 23.58 -0.99 3.64
CA PRO A 124 23.57 -2.22 4.43
C PRO A 124 22.45 -2.21 5.48
N GLU A 125 21.86 -3.39 5.73
CA GLU A 125 20.75 -3.58 6.69
C GLU A 125 21.03 -2.94 8.06
N THR A 126 22.25 -3.09 8.57
CA THR A 126 22.66 -2.50 9.85
C THR A 126 22.55 -0.97 9.88
N LEU A 127 22.84 -0.29 8.76
CA LEU A 127 22.72 1.16 8.65
C LEU A 127 21.26 1.59 8.44
N ILE A 128 20.46 0.79 7.73
CA ILE A 128 19.01 1.00 7.63
C ILE A 128 18.39 0.95 9.02
N ASP A 129 18.69 -0.08 9.82
CA ASP A 129 18.16 -0.25 11.17
C ASP A 129 18.53 0.91 12.10
N GLN A 130 19.80 1.33 12.07
CA GLN A 130 20.27 2.50 12.83
C GLN A 130 19.55 3.79 12.40
N THR A 131 19.31 3.96 11.10
CA THR A 131 18.58 5.10 10.56
C THR A 131 17.12 5.08 11.02
N MET A 132 16.47 3.92 10.98
CA MET A 132 15.09 3.76 11.44
C MET A 132 14.96 4.07 12.95
N GLU A 133 15.92 3.64 13.78
CA GLU A 133 15.91 3.95 15.21
C GLU A 133 16.12 5.45 15.47
N THR A 134 17.01 6.09 14.71
CA THR A 134 17.20 7.55 14.77
C THR A 134 15.92 8.30 14.39
N LEU A 135 15.24 7.87 13.32
CA LEU A 135 14.01 8.49 12.85
C LEU A 135 12.85 8.38 13.86
N LYS A 136 12.73 7.26 14.59
CA LYS A 136 11.68 7.10 15.63
C LYS A 136 11.76 8.15 16.73
N GLN A 137 12.97 8.61 17.05
CA GLN A 137 13.22 9.60 18.10
C GLN A 137 13.25 11.04 17.56
N ALA A 138 13.32 11.20 16.24
CA ALA A 138 13.39 12.50 15.60
C ALA A 138 12.00 13.10 15.36
N PRO A 139 11.83 14.43 15.38
CA PRO A 139 10.54 15.08 15.17
C PRO A 139 10.13 15.17 13.69
N PHE A 140 10.72 14.37 12.81
CA PHE A 140 10.48 14.44 11.37
C PHE A 140 9.26 13.59 10.96
N LEU A 141 8.32 14.21 10.24
CA LEU A 141 7.09 13.58 9.75
C LEU A 141 7.11 13.30 8.24
N ARG A 142 8.25 13.61 7.59
CA ARG A 142 8.47 13.39 6.16
C ARG A 142 9.94 13.09 5.89
N ASN A 143 10.22 12.10 5.05
CA ASN A 143 11.58 11.82 4.59
C ASN A 143 11.65 11.97 3.07
N THR A 144 12.68 12.65 2.56
CA THR A 144 13.04 12.62 1.14
C THR A 144 14.06 11.50 0.92
N MET A 145 13.79 10.59 -0.02
CA MET A 145 14.69 9.49 -0.37
C MET A 145 14.72 9.25 -1.89
N TYR A 146 15.81 8.63 -2.37
CA TYR A 146 15.93 8.16 -3.75
C TYR A 146 15.70 6.66 -3.83
N LEU A 147 14.93 6.24 -4.83
CA LEU A 147 14.64 4.83 -5.11
C LEU A 147 15.70 4.17 -5.98
N VAL A 148 16.35 4.94 -6.86
CA VAL A 148 17.34 4.46 -7.82
C VAL A 148 18.70 4.99 -7.40
N GLU A 149 19.74 4.16 -7.50
CA GLU A 149 21.12 4.64 -7.37
C GLU A 149 21.47 5.52 -8.57
N HIS A 150 22.17 6.62 -8.32
CA HIS A 150 22.94 7.23 -9.39
C HIS A 150 24.16 6.35 -9.63
N GLY A 151 24.10 5.51 -10.66
CA GLY A 151 25.30 4.86 -11.18
C GLY A 151 26.27 5.93 -11.69
N GLU A 152 27.55 5.76 -11.38
CA GLU A 152 28.64 6.47 -12.07
C GLU A 152 28.72 6.07 -13.55
#